data_AF-A0A966TX42-F1
#
_entry.id   AF-A0A966TX42-F1
#
_cell.length_a   1.000
_cell.length_b   1.000
_cell.length_c   1.000
_cell.angle_alpha   90.00
_cell.angle_beta   90.00
_cell.angle_gamma   90.00
#
_symmetry.space_group_name_H-M   'P 1'
#
loop_
_entity.id
_entity.type
_entity.pdbx_description
1 polymer ?
#
loop_
_entity_poly.entity_id
_entity_poly.type
_entity_poly.pdbx_seq_one_letter_code
_entity_poly.pdbx_strand_id
1 'polypeptide(L)'
;MSDQSGSFEVTCFSEVLNRSRDMLEDGQAIVVTAEAKIENDALRLTALDVEPLDRAAAGVQRGIRLEIDRAEAIGHIRVLLAREGSGRGKVSLVPRLGNGQDIALALPGGFNVSPRMMQAMKVLPGVLHVEEV
;
A
#
# COMPACT_ATOMS: atom_id res chain seq x y z
N MET A 1 13.14 -18.12 -5.66
CA MET A 1 12.09 -17.40 -4.90
C MET A 1 10.74 -17.67 -5.56
N SER A 2 9.61 -17.55 -4.87
CA SER A 2 8.29 -17.84 -5.46
C SER A 2 7.17 -16.96 -4.92
N ASP A 3 6.15 -16.70 -5.74
CA ASP A 3 4.88 -16.09 -5.36
C ASP A 3 3.68 -16.85 -6.00
N GLN A 4 2.49 -16.25 -6.02
CA GLN A 4 1.29 -16.86 -6.62
C GLN A 4 1.37 -17.07 -8.14
N SER A 5 2.26 -16.34 -8.82
CA SER A 5 2.47 -16.42 -10.28
C SER A 5 3.56 -17.40 -10.69
N GLY A 6 4.39 -17.87 -9.74
CA GLY A 6 5.34 -18.96 -9.97
C GLY A 6 6.68 -18.77 -9.25
N SER A 7 7.70 -19.44 -9.77
CA SER A 7 9.08 -19.32 -9.26
C SER A 7 9.93 -18.42 -10.14
N PHE A 8 10.81 -17.66 -9.50
CA PHE A 8 11.72 -16.70 -10.12
C PHE A 8 13.15 -16.91 -9.62
N GLU A 9 14.09 -16.65 -10.51
CA GLU A 9 15.52 -16.61 -10.21
C GLU A 9 15.98 -15.16 -10.11
N VAL A 10 16.71 -14.83 -9.04
CA VAL A 10 17.23 -13.49 -8.79
C VAL A 10 18.71 -13.62 -8.46
N THR A 11 19.53 -12.86 -9.18
CA THR A 11 20.98 -12.81 -8.93
C THR A 11 21.26 -11.89 -7.74
N CYS A 12 21.94 -12.40 -6.71
CA CYS A 12 22.44 -11.60 -5.59
C CYS A 12 23.95 -11.42 -5.68
N PHE A 13 24.42 -10.17 -5.76
CA PHE A 13 25.84 -9.88 -5.60
C PHE A 13 26.28 -10.06 -4.14
N SER A 14 27.57 -10.34 -3.94
CA SER A 14 28.14 -10.69 -2.63
C SER A 14 27.85 -9.67 -1.54
N GLU A 15 27.80 -8.38 -1.88
CA GLU A 15 27.47 -7.32 -0.90
C GLU A 15 26.04 -7.48 -0.36
N VAL A 16 25.05 -7.61 -1.25
CA VAL A 16 23.65 -7.81 -0.88
C VAL A 16 23.48 -9.14 -0.16
N LEU A 17 24.07 -10.21 -0.70
CA LEU A 17 24.02 -11.55 -0.12
C LEU A 17 24.58 -11.59 1.31
N ASN A 18 25.71 -10.94 1.57
CA ASN A 18 26.30 -10.95 2.91
C ASN A 18 25.47 -10.18 3.94
N ARG A 19 24.77 -9.10 3.52
CA ARG A 19 23.88 -8.34 4.41
C ARG A 19 22.54 -9.03 4.67
N SER A 20 22.08 -9.87 3.73
CA SER A 20 20.75 -10.48 3.75
C SER A 20 20.75 -12.00 3.96
N ARG A 21 21.93 -12.61 4.21
CA ARG A 21 22.08 -14.06 4.36
C ARG A 21 21.08 -14.66 5.36
N ASP A 22 20.94 -14.01 6.51
CA ASP A 22 20.10 -14.50 7.62
C ASP A 22 18.60 -14.45 7.32
N MET A 23 18.17 -13.74 6.28
CA MET A 23 16.77 -13.68 5.84
C MET A 23 16.51 -14.47 4.55
N LEU A 24 17.55 -15.02 3.91
CA LEU A 24 17.46 -15.84 2.70
C LEU A 24 17.40 -17.34 3.06
N GLU A 25 16.52 -17.68 4.00
CA GLU A 25 16.25 -19.05 4.43
C GLU A 25 14.89 -19.52 3.90
N ASP A 26 14.74 -20.84 3.69
CA ASP A 26 13.48 -21.41 3.23
C ASP A 26 12.33 -21.11 4.21
N GLY A 27 11.20 -20.67 3.68
CA GLY A 27 10.00 -20.33 4.46
C GLY A 27 9.96 -18.89 4.97
N GLN A 28 11.05 -18.11 4.85
CA GLN A 28 11.05 -16.70 5.23
C GLN A 28 10.44 -15.83 4.13
N ALA A 29 9.40 -15.06 4.46
CA ALA A 29 8.81 -14.10 3.55
C ALA A 29 9.65 -12.82 3.49
N ILE A 30 10.05 -12.42 2.29
CA ILE A 30 10.93 -11.28 2.04
C ILE A 30 10.38 -10.39 0.91
N VAL A 31 10.75 -9.11 0.95
CA VAL A 31 10.63 -8.17 -0.16
C VAL A 31 12.01 -7.97 -0.75
N VAL A 32 12.12 -8.11 -2.07
CA VAL A 32 13.35 -7.88 -2.82
C VAL A 32 13.18 -6.69 -3.73
N THR A 33 14.00 -5.66 -3.55
CA THR A 33 14.16 -4.59 -4.52
C THR A 33 15.14 -5.08 -5.57
N ALA A 34 14.71 -5.19 -6.82
CA ALA A 34 15.55 -5.72 -7.91
C ALA A 34 15.56 -4.79 -9.13
N GLU A 35 16.70 -4.77 -9.83
CA GLU A 35 16.78 -4.26 -11.18
C GLU A 35 16.37 -5.37 -12.16
N ALA A 36 15.45 -5.05 -13.07
CA ALA A 36 15.01 -5.95 -14.13
C ALA A 36 15.58 -5.52 -15.48
N LYS A 37 16.30 -6.42 -16.16
CA LYS A 37 16.82 -6.21 -17.51
C LYS A 37 16.36 -7.32 -18.42
N ILE A 38 15.98 -6.97 -19.65
CA ILE A 38 15.68 -7.93 -20.71
C ILE A 38 16.90 -8.00 -21.61
N GLU A 39 17.55 -9.17 -21.65
CA GLU A 39 18.71 -9.45 -22.51
C GLU A 39 18.40 -10.68 -23.35
N ASN A 40 18.39 -10.55 -24.68
CA ASN A 40 18.08 -11.64 -25.62
C ASN A 40 16.76 -12.38 -25.29
N ASP A 41 15.68 -11.62 -25.04
CA ASP A 41 14.36 -12.12 -24.63
C ASP A 41 14.31 -12.88 -23.29
N ALA A 42 15.39 -12.88 -22.52
CA ALA A 42 15.43 -13.41 -21.16
C ALA A 42 15.33 -12.29 -20.12
N LEU A 43 14.42 -12.44 -19.16
CA LEU A 43 14.32 -11.56 -18.00
C LEU A 43 15.42 -11.90 -16.99
N ARG A 44 16.26 -10.92 -16.68
CA ARG A 44 17.31 -11.01 -15.67
C ARG A 44 16.97 -10.08 -14.51
N LEU A 45 16.79 -10.66 -13.33
CA LEU A 45 16.57 -9.93 -12.08
C LEU A 45 17.84 -9.90 -11.26
N THR A 46 18.25 -8.71 -10.82
CA THR A 46 19.41 -8.52 -9.94
C THR A 46 18.99 -7.81 -8.67
N ALA A 47 19.19 -8.45 -7.51
CA ALA A 47 18.81 -7.87 -6.23
C ALA A 47 19.69 -6.67 -5.87
N LEU A 48 19.04 -5.57 -5.51
CA LEU A 48 19.64 -4.36 -4.96
C LEU A 48 19.52 -4.32 -3.44
N ASP A 49 18.39 -4.78 -2.92
CA ASP A 49 18.12 -4.86 -1.48
C ASP A 49 17.16 -6.01 -1.14
N VAL A 50 17.23 -6.49 0.10
CA VAL A 50 16.36 -7.53 0.64
C VAL A 50 15.99 -7.16 2.07
N GLU A 51 14.70 -7.21 2.39
CA GLU A 51 14.22 -7.04 3.75
C GLU A 51 13.07 -8.02 4.09
N PRO A 52 12.84 -8.34 5.38
CA PRO A 52 11.71 -9.16 5.77
C PRO A 52 10.38 -8.51 5.38
N LEU A 53 9.42 -9.33 4.93
CA LEU A 53 8.10 -8.84 4.51
C LEU A 53 7.41 -8.05 5.63
N ASP A 54 7.48 -8.51 6.88
CA ASP A 54 6.88 -7.80 8.02
C ASP A 54 7.49 -6.41 8.23
N ARG A 55 8.79 -6.26 7.96
CA ARG A 55 9.49 -4.97 8.08
C ARG A 55 9.09 -4.02 6.96
N ALA A 56 9.05 -4.51 5.72
CA ALA A 56 8.56 -3.76 4.58
C ALA A 56 7.11 -3.33 4.81
N ALA A 57 6.25 -4.24 5.27
CA ALA A 57 4.85 -3.98 5.58
C ALA A 57 4.67 -2.98 6.74
N ALA A 58 5.56 -2.97 7.73
CA ALA A 58 5.54 -1.97 8.80
C ALA A 58 5.84 -0.54 8.32
N GLY A 59 6.55 -0.40 7.18
CA GLY A 59 6.80 0.86 6.50
C GLY A 59 5.63 1.35 5.63
N VAL A 60 4.73 0.44 5.22
CA VAL A 60 3.50 0.79 4.50
C VAL A 60 2.49 1.36 5.50
N GLN A 61 2.39 2.70 5.53
CA GLN A 61 1.33 3.35 6.30
C GLN A 61 -0.02 2.99 5.67
N ARG A 62 -0.78 2.11 6.32
CA ARG A 62 -2.17 1.79 5.92
C ARG A 62 -2.94 3.07 5.63
N GLY A 63 -3.23 3.29 4.36
CA GLY A 63 -4.00 4.41 3.89
C GLY A 63 -5.41 3.97 3.53
N ILE A 64 -6.33 4.94 3.46
CA ILE A 64 -7.55 4.79 2.68
C ILE A 64 -7.68 5.92 1.68
N ARG A 65 -8.14 5.56 0.49
CA ARG A 65 -8.62 6.48 -0.52
C ARG A 65 -10.15 6.40 -0.58
N LEU A 66 -10.78 7.55 -0.45
CA LEU A 66 -12.23 7.70 -0.43
C LEU A 66 -12.68 8.45 -1.68
N GLU A 67 -13.38 7.79 -2.58
CA GLU A 67 -14.04 8.45 -3.70
C GLU A 67 -15.37 9.05 -3.24
N ILE A 68 -15.60 10.32 -3.54
CA ILE A 68 -16.75 11.08 -3.05
C ILE A 68 -17.57 11.62 -4.23
N ASP A 69 -18.86 11.28 -4.26
CA ASP A 69 -19.83 11.81 -5.24
C ASP A 69 -20.42 13.15 -4.78
N ARG A 70 -20.64 13.31 -3.46
CA ARG A 70 -21.37 14.44 -2.89
C ARG A 70 -20.66 15.04 -1.68
N ALA A 71 -20.62 16.36 -1.62
CA ALA A 71 -19.98 17.10 -0.52
C ALA A 71 -20.57 16.79 0.87
N GLU A 72 -21.83 16.37 0.94
CA GLU A 72 -22.51 15.96 2.18
C GLU A 72 -21.78 14.83 2.92
N ALA A 73 -21.09 13.94 2.19
CA ALA A 73 -20.31 12.85 2.76
C ALA A 73 -19.17 13.36 3.66
N ILE A 74 -18.62 14.55 3.39
CA ILE A 74 -17.46 15.11 4.10
C ILE A 74 -17.77 15.28 5.59
N GLY A 75 -18.99 15.75 5.92
CA GLY A 75 -19.42 15.92 7.31
C GLY A 75 -19.45 14.60 8.07
N HIS A 76 -20.01 13.56 7.44
CA HIS A 76 -20.08 12.22 8.02
C HIS A 76 -18.69 11.57 8.17
N ILE A 77 -17.83 11.69 7.15
CA ILE A 77 -16.44 11.22 7.17
C ILE A 77 -15.70 11.87 8.34
N ARG A 78 -15.82 13.19 8.53
CA ARG A 78 -15.18 13.92 9.62
C ARG A 78 -15.60 13.39 10.99
N VAL A 79 -16.91 13.16 11.21
CA VAL A 79 -17.43 12.63 12.48
C VAL A 79 -16.88 11.23 12.75
N LEU A 80 -16.80 10.39 11.71
CA LEU A 80 -16.32 9.01 11.82
C LEU A 80 -14.82 8.96 12.14
N LEU A 81 -14.01 9.76 11.43
CA LEU A 81 -12.58 9.90 11.71
C LEU A 81 -12.33 10.43 13.12
N ALA A 82 -13.11 11.41 13.59
CA ALA A 82 -13.00 11.93 14.95
C ALA A 82 -13.36 10.88 16.02
N ARG A 83 -14.33 10.01 15.75
CA ARG A 83 -14.76 8.95 16.65
C ARG A 83 -13.73 7.82 16.79
N GLU A 84 -13.10 7.40 15.70
CA GLU A 84 -12.10 6.32 15.70
C GLU A 84 -10.74 6.76 16.25
N GLY A 85 -10.46 8.07 16.21
CA GLY A 85 -9.28 8.68 16.80
C GLY A 85 -8.05 8.71 15.88
N SER A 86 -6.94 9.16 16.46
CA SER A 86 -5.67 9.29 15.74
C SER A 86 -4.95 7.96 15.58
N GLY A 87 -4.17 7.86 14.52
CA GLY A 87 -3.37 6.68 14.21
C GLY A 87 -2.26 7.02 13.22
N ARG A 88 -1.63 5.99 12.65
CA ARG A 88 -0.57 6.19 11.65
C ARG A 88 -1.08 6.20 10.21
N GLY A 89 -2.38 5.93 10.01
CA GLY A 89 -2.93 5.74 8.68
C GLY A 89 -3.21 7.05 7.96
N LYS A 90 -3.08 7.04 6.63
CA LYS A 90 -3.34 8.20 5.77
C LYS A 90 -4.75 8.14 5.20
N VAL A 91 -5.39 9.29 5.04
CA VAL A 91 -6.72 9.36 4.42
C VAL A 91 -6.62 10.36 3.28
N SER A 92 -7.04 9.94 2.08
CA SER A 92 -7.15 10.81 0.92
C SER A 92 -8.58 10.84 0.42
N LEU A 93 -9.05 12.03 0.04
CA LEU A 93 -10.37 12.23 -0.54
C LEU A 93 -10.21 12.51 -2.03
N VAL A 94 -11.01 11.83 -2.85
CA VAL A 94 -11.04 11.98 -4.31
C VAL A 94 -12.45 12.38 -4.72
N PRO A 95 -12.76 13.67 -4.81
CA PRO A 95 -14.07 14.13 -5.25
C PRO A 95 -14.24 13.88 -6.75
N ARG A 96 -15.43 13.42 -7.14
CA ARG A 96 -15.78 13.25 -8.56
C ARG A 96 -16.04 14.60 -9.20
N LEU A 97 -15.19 15.01 -10.13
CA LEU A 97 -15.28 16.31 -10.80
C LEU A 97 -16.13 16.28 -12.08
N GLY A 98 -16.53 15.10 -12.56
CA GLY A 98 -17.39 14.91 -13.74
C GLY A 98 -16.72 15.19 -15.09
N ASN A 99 -15.48 15.66 -15.09
CA ASN A 99 -14.68 15.99 -16.29
C ASN A 99 -13.59 14.95 -16.61
N GLY A 100 -13.61 13.78 -15.94
CA GLY A 100 -12.63 12.71 -16.11
C GLY A 100 -11.27 12.97 -15.45
N GLN A 101 -11.15 14.01 -14.62
CA GLN A 101 -9.95 14.26 -13.82
C GLN A 101 -10.17 13.83 -12.37
N ASP A 102 -9.13 13.23 -11.79
CA ASP A 102 -9.08 12.87 -10.38
C ASP A 102 -8.09 13.76 -9.65
N ILE A 103 -8.52 14.32 -8.52
CA ILE A 103 -7.66 15.08 -7.62
C ILE A 103 -7.68 14.38 -6.27
N ALA A 104 -6.51 13.92 -5.82
CA ALA A 104 -6.36 13.35 -4.48
C ALA A 104 -6.02 14.44 -3.46
N LEU A 105 -6.89 14.63 -2.48
CA LEU A 105 -6.70 15.55 -1.37
C LEU A 105 -6.28 14.76 -0.14
N ALA A 106 -4.99 14.80 0.21
CA ALA A 106 -4.50 14.17 1.42
C ALA A 106 -4.97 14.97 2.66
N LEU A 107 -5.65 14.30 3.59
CA LEU A 107 -6.01 14.92 4.86
C LEU A 107 -4.77 15.08 5.74
N PRO A 108 -4.64 16.23 6.44
CA PRO A 108 -3.52 16.44 7.35
C PRO A 108 -3.63 15.48 8.56
N GLY A 109 -2.47 15.06 9.06
CA GLY A 109 -2.37 14.20 10.25
C GLY A 109 -2.33 12.70 9.93
N GLY A 110 -2.79 11.91 10.89
CA GLY A 110 -2.84 10.46 10.83
C GLY A 110 -4.07 9.93 11.58
N PHE A 111 -4.70 8.92 10.99
CA PHE A 111 -6.00 8.41 11.42
C PHE A 111 -5.91 6.93 11.79
N ASN A 112 -6.77 6.50 12.69
CA ASN A 112 -6.92 5.09 13.04
C ASN A 112 -7.73 4.34 11.97
N VAL A 113 -7.05 3.86 10.94
CA VAL A 113 -7.67 3.12 9.83
C VAL A 113 -7.88 1.66 10.22
N SER A 114 -9.03 1.38 10.85
CA SER A 114 -9.44 0.02 11.22
C SER A 114 -10.34 -0.62 10.14
N PRO A 115 -10.40 -1.97 10.04
CA PRO A 115 -11.37 -2.62 9.15
C PRO A 115 -12.82 -2.19 9.42
N ARG A 116 -13.17 -1.98 10.69
CA ARG A 116 -14.50 -1.47 11.09
C ARG A 116 -14.74 -0.06 10.55
N MET A 117 -13.75 0.84 10.65
CA MET A 117 -13.82 2.19 10.09
C MET A 117 -14.08 2.13 8.58
N MET A 118 -13.33 1.30 7.86
CA MET A 118 -13.47 1.15 6.40
C MET A 118 -14.87 0.65 6.01
N GLN A 119 -15.41 -0.35 6.72
CA GLN A 119 -16.77 -0.83 6.47
C GLN A 119 -17.82 0.25 6.73
N ALA A 120 -17.63 1.05 7.78
CA ALA A 120 -18.54 2.15 8.08
C ALA A 120 -18.46 3.27 7.04
N MET A 121 -17.28 3.55 6.48
CA MET A 121 -17.13 4.51 5.36
C MET A 121 -17.88 4.05 4.10
N LYS A 122 -17.86 2.74 3.78
CA LYS A 122 -18.53 2.18 2.59
C LYS A 122 -20.05 2.38 2.57
N VAL A 123 -20.67 2.54 3.73
CA VAL A 123 -22.13 2.72 3.84
C VAL A 123 -22.55 4.18 3.99
N LEU A 124 -21.59 5.12 4.01
CA LEU A 124 -21.91 6.54 4.12
C LEU A 124 -22.52 7.07 2.80
N PRO A 125 -23.65 7.79 2.88
CA PRO A 125 -24.20 8.45 1.71
C PRO A 125 -23.18 9.40 1.06
N GLY A 126 -22.98 9.27 -0.24
CA GLY A 126 -22.06 10.09 -1.02
C GLY A 126 -20.61 9.58 -1.07
N VAL A 127 -20.28 8.47 -0.40
CA VAL A 127 -19.04 7.71 -0.63
C VAL A 127 -19.30 6.69 -1.73
N LEU A 128 -18.51 6.74 -2.81
CA LEU A 128 -18.61 5.81 -3.95
C LEU A 128 -17.74 4.58 -3.75
N HIS A 129 -16.49 4.81 -3.34
CA HIS A 129 -15.50 3.77 -3.22
C HIS A 129 -14.58 3.99 -2.03
N VAL A 130 -14.13 2.89 -1.43
CA VAL A 130 -13.17 2.86 -0.33
C VAL A 130 -12.11 1.84 -0.68
N GLU A 131 -10.91 2.32 -0.95
CA GLU A 131 -9.73 1.54 -1.33
C GLU A 131 -8.69 1.63 -0.21
N GLU A 132 -8.07 0.49 0.15
CA GLU A 132 -6.92 0.44 1.05
C GLU A 132 -5.64 0.67 0.23
N VAL A 133 -4.74 1.51 0.74
CA VAL A 133 -3.51 1.96 0.05
C VAL A 133 -2.27 1.79 0.92
#